data_AF-A0A661TEH7-F1
#
_entry.id   AF-A0A661TEH7-F1
#
_cell.length_a   1.000
_cell.length_b   1.000
_cell.length_c   1.000
_cell.angle_alpha   90.00
_cell.angle_beta   90.00
_cell.angle_gamma   90.00
#
_symmetry.space_group_name_H-M   'P 1'
#
loop_
_entity.id
_entity.type
_entity.pdbx_description
1 polymer ?
#
loop_
_entity_poly.entity_id
_entity_poly.type
_entity_poly.pdbx_seq_one_letter_code
_entity_poly.pdbx_strand_id
1 'polypeptide(L)'
;MSNNEIMSDSDVEKLFSELKRIDSDKTADEHGFETEANAQDAGGGNILDIRRSHLIDMVHFLSAYFMDVRYWEGVDAEKDTFEQLSHTFAQLAELPDQQGLVLIRYRGLPMASGNAVNTDYVVSLGDLMVDASVTPGMTKRMGIRMSHLAGRLDKAFNVFAEQGIQALSIDLPGKTDIELNRMHLCLNIISRYAH
;
A
#
# COMPACT_ATOMS: atom_id res chain seq x y z
N MET A 1 37.42 -27.46 -2.60
CA MET A 1 37.75 -27.16 -4.02
C MET A 1 36.60 -26.32 -4.54
N SER A 2 36.83 -25.02 -4.70
CA SER A 2 35.79 -24.05 -5.07
C SER A 2 35.90 -23.77 -6.57
N ASN A 3 34.87 -24.15 -7.33
CA ASN A 3 34.73 -23.77 -8.73
C ASN A 3 34.48 -22.26 -8.80
N ASN A 4 35.50 -21.51 -9.22
CA ASN A 4 35.33 -20.14 -9.67
C ASN A 4 35.21 -20.22 -11.20
N GLU A 5 33.99 -20.48 -11.67
CA GLU A 5 33.67 -20.53 -13.09
C GLU A 5 33.67 -19.09 -13.60
N ILE A 6 34.77 -18.71 -14.26
CA ILE A 6 34.93 -17.40 -14.89
C ILE A 6 33.98 -17.39 -16.07
N MET A 7 32.90 -16.62 -15.94
CA MET A 7 31.89 -16.42 -16.99
C MET A 7 32.58 -15.94 -18.27
N SER A 8 32.34 -16.64 -19.38
CA SER A 8 32.92 -16.32 -20.69
C SER A 8 32.39 -14.97 -21.19
N ASP A 9 33.21 -14.19 -21.90
CA ASP A 9 32.79 -12.94 -22.54
C ASP A 9 31.56 -13.13 -23.45
N SER A 10 31.37 -14.32 -24.04
CA SER A 10 30.17 -14.65 -24.82
C SER A 10 28.89 -14.73 -23.97
N ASP A 11 29.04 -15.15 -22.72
CA ASP A 11 27.91 -15.27 -21.78
C ASP A 11 27.57 -13.91 -21.21
N VAL A 12 28.57 -13.05 -21.01
CA VAL A 12 28.39 -11.62 -20.69
C VAL A 12 27.63 -10.92 -21.83
N GLU A 13 28.05 -11.09 -23.09
CA GLU A 13 27.38 -10.48 -24.25
C GLU A 13 25.94 -10.94 -24.44
N LYS A 14 25.62 -12.20 -24.14
CA LYS A 14 24.24 -12.71 -24.13
C LYS A 14 23.40 -12.06 -23.03
N LEU A 15 23.93 -11.96 -21.82
CA LEU A 15 23.24 -11.34 -20.69
C LEU A 15 22.98 -9.85 -20.94
N PHE A 16 23.94 -9.14 -21.53
CA PHE A 16 23.77 -7.75 -21.95
C PHE A 16 22.76 -7.61 -23.09
N SER A 17 22.70 -8.57 -24.02
CA SER A 17 21.70 -8.57 -25.10
C SER A 17 20.28 -8.83 -24.56
N GLU A 18 20.12 -9.70 -23.57
CA GLU A 18 18.85 -9.94 -22.87
C GLU A 18 18.41 -8.72 -22.04
N LEU A 19 19.32 -8.11 -21.27
CA LEU A 19 19.04 -6.88 -20.50
C LEU A 19 18.65 -5.71 -21.41
N LYS A 20 19.36 -5.53 -22.54
CA LYS A 20 19.03 -4.49 -23.51
C LYS A 20 17.68 -4.73 -24.18
N ARG A 21 17.27 -5.99 -24.33
CA ARG A 21 15.94 -6.37 -24.84
C ARG A 21 14.82 -6.08 -23.82
N ILE A 22 15.11 -6.23 -22.53
CA ILE A 22 14.18 -5.88 -21.43
C ILE A 22 13.97 -4.37 -21.31
N ASP A 23 15.00 -3.55 -21.57
CA ASP A 23 14.89 -2.07 -21.57
C ASP A 23 14.30 -1.51 -22.89
N SER A 24 14.51 -2.21 -24.01
CA SER A 24 13.95 -1.80 -25.31
C SER A 24 12.44 -2.10 -25.41
N ASP A 25 11.89 -2.96 -24.54
CA ASP A 25 10.44 -3.21 -24.43
C ASP A 25 9.73 -2.16 -23.55
N LYS A 26 10.48 -1.23 -22.95
CA LYS A 26 9.94 -0.17 -22.07
C LYS A 26 10.11 1.26 -22.60
N THR A 27 10.66 1.44 -23.80
CA THR A 27 10.96 2.78 -24.35
C THR A 27 10.29 3.08 -25.69
N ALA A 28 9.27 2.31 -26.07
CA ALA A 28 8.44 2.56 -27.25
C ALA A 28 6.96 2.75 -26.91
N ASP A 29 6.65 3.58 -25.91
CA ASP A 29 5.28 4.10 -25.69
C ASP A 29 5.33 5.46 -24.97
N GLU A 30 6.02 6.43 -25.59
CA GLU A 30 5.69 7.84 -25.42
C GLU A 30 4.92 8.28 -26.67
N HIS A 31 3.66 8.69 -26.44
CA HIS A 31 2.60 9.05 -27.40
C HIS A 31 1.73 7.93 -27.99
N GLY A 32 0.64 7.64 -27.27
CA GLY A 32 -0.69 7.41 -27.86
C GLY A 32 -1.04 5.96 -28.19
N PHE A 33 -1.53 5.23 -27.18
CA PHE A 33 -2.36 4.06 -27.42
C PHE A 33 -3.67 4.15 -26.64
N GLU A 34 -4.63 4.86 -27.24
CA GLU A 34 -5.99 4.36 -27.24
C GLU A 34 -5.95 3.03 -28.00
N THR A 35 -6.10 1.89 -27.29
CA THR A 35 -6.90 0.70 -27.66
C THR A 35 -6.42 -0.49 -26.83
N GLU A 36 -6.97 -0.62 -25.63
CA GLU A 36 -7.51 -1.91 -25.19
C GLU A 36 -9.01 -1.70 -24.96
N ALA A 37 -9.74 -1.67 -26.08
CA ALA A 37 -11.15 -1.95 -26.08
C ALA A 37 -11.37 -3.45 -25.83
N ASN A 38 -12.40 -3.74 -25.05
CA ASN A 38 -13.01 -5.06 -24.80
C ASN A 38 -12.41 -5.95 -23.71
N ALA A 39 -12.48 -5.46 -22.48
CA ALA A 39 -13.37 -6.11 -21.52
C ALA A 39 -14.38 -5.09 -21.00
N GLN A 40 -15.58 -5.12 -21.59
CA GLN A 40 -16.78 -4.70 -20.88
C GLN A 40 -16.90 -5.58 -19.64
N ASP A 41 -16.38 -5.10 -18.51
CA ASP A 41 -16.97 -5.43 -17.24
C ASP A 41 -17.03 -4.17 -16.38
N ALA A 42 -18.19 -3.51 -16.42
CA ALA A 42 -18.54 -2.49 -15.44
C ALA A 42 -18.47 -3.02 -13.99
N GLY A 43 -18.35 -4.35 -13.79
CA GLY A 43 -18.06 -5.01 -12.52
C GLY A 43 -16.59 -5.03 -12.10
N GLY A 44 -15.64 -5.30 -13.01
CA GLY A 44 -14.22 -5.51 -12.68
C GLY A 44 -13.52 -4.27 -12.09
N GLY A 45 -13.78 -3.08 -12.64
CA GLY A 45 -13.26 -1.83 -12.09
C GLY A 45 -13.82 -1.50 -10.70
N ASN A 46 -15.07 -1.89 -10.45
CA ASN A 46 -15.73 -1.68 -9.16
C ASN A 46 -15.17 -2.63 -8.09
N ILE A 47 -14.92 -3.90 -8.43
CA ILE A 47 -14.31 -4.87 -7.50
C ILE A 47 -12.91 -4.41 -7.08
N LEU A 48 -12.07 -3.97 -8.02
CA LEU A 48 -10.75 -3.45 -7.70
C LEU A 48 -10.82 -2.21 -6.80
N ASP A 49 -11.75 -1.30 -7.06
CA ASP A 49 -11.88 -0.10 -6.23
C ASP A 49 -12.43 -0.42 -4.82
N ILE A 50 -13.31 -1.42 -4.68
CA ILE A 50 -13.72 -1.95 -3.36
C ILE A 50 -12.50 -2.48 -2.60
N ARG A 51 -11.64 -3.28 -3.25
CA ARG A 51 -10.42 -3.80 -2.63
C ARG A 51 -9.46 -2.68 -2.21
N ARG A 52 -9.28 -1.68 -3.07
CA ARG A 52 -8.51 -0.48 -2.76
C ARG A 52 -9.09 0.29 -1.58
N SER A 53 -10.42 0.38 -1.46
CA SER A 53 -11.05 1.03 -0.30
C SER A 53 -10.73 0.32 1.01
N HIS A 54 -10.72 -1.02 1.03
CA HIS A 54 -10.30 -1.78 2.22
C HIS A 54 -8.82 -1.51 2.56
N LEU A 55 -7.95 -1.40 1.56
CA LEU A 55 -6.55 -1.08 1.80
C LEU A 55 -6.38 0.35 2.36
N ILE A 56 -7.16 1.32 1.87
CA ILE A 56 -7.20 2.70 2.40
C ILE A 56 -7.70 2.71 3.84
N ASP A 57 -8.76 1.98 4.15
CA ASP A 57 -9.34 1.92 5.49
C ASP A 57 -8.36 1.29 6.49
N MET A 58 -7.69 0.21 6.11
CA MET A 58 -6.65 -0.40 6.94
C MET A 58 -5.54 0.61 7.25
N VAL A 59 -5.03 1.31 6.24
CA VAL A 59 -3.98 2.34 6.39
C VAL A 59 -4.45 3.47 7.30
N HIS A 60 -5.71 3.88 7.17
CA HIS A 60 -6.32 4.89 8.03
C HIS A 60 -6.36 4.45 9.49
N PHE A 61 -6.86 3.26 9.79
CA PHE A 61 -6.90 2.76 11.17
C PHE A 61 -5.50 2.51 11.75
N LEU A 62 -4.55 2.04 10.94
CA LEU A 62 -3.16 1.92 11.34
C LEU A 62 -2.58 3.28 11.76
N SER A 63 -2.84 4.33 10.97
CA SER A 63 -2.38 5.68 11.31
C SER A 63 -2.93 6.19 12.65
N ALA A 64 -4.13 5.78 13.05
CA ALA A 64 -4.68 6.13 14.36
C ALA A 64 -3.86 5.54 15.52
N TYR A 65 -3.30 4.34 15.36
CA TYR A 65 -2.38 3.76 16.36
C TYR A 65 -1.06 4.52 16.46
N PHE A 66 -0.53 5.01 15.34
CA PHE A 66 0.69 5.83 15.35
C PHE A 66 0.48 7.21 15.98
N MET A 67 -0.77 7.69 16.05
CA MET A 67 -1.12 8.92 16.75
C MET A 67 -1.43 8.72 18.24
N ASP A 68 -1.37 7.48 18.76
CA ASP A 68 -1.89 7.09 20.08
C ASP A 68 -3.38 7.42 20.26
N VAL A 69 -4.25 6.73 19.51
CA VAL A 69 -5.71 6.84 19.59
C VAL A 69 -6.24 6.76 21.04
N ARG A 70 -5.59 6.05 21.97
CA ARG A 70 -6.01 6.00 23.38
C ARG A 70 -5.80 7.32 24.10
N TYR A 71 -4.70 8.01 23.81
CA TYR A 71 -4.39 9.30 24.40
C TYR A 71 -5.35 10.39 23.90
N TRP A 72 -5.71 10.37 22.61
CA TRP A 72 -6.53 11.42 22.01
C TRP A 72 -8.03 11.20 22.11
N GLU A 73 -8.50 9.96 21.98
CA GLU A 73 -9.94 9.64 21.87
C GLU A 73 -10.45 8.71 22.98
N GLY A 74 -9.54 8.09 23.74
CA GLY A 74 -9.85 7.24 24.89
C GLY A 74 -9.83 5.74 24.59
N VAL A 75 -10.03 4.93 25.64
CA VAL A 75 -9.91 3.47 25.58
C VAL A 75 -11.01 2.82 24.73
N ASP A 76 -12.24 3.33 24.81
CA ASP A 76 -13.37 2.79 24.04
C ASP A 76 -13.19 3.05 22.53
N ALA A 77 -12.69 4.24 22.16
CA ALA A 77 -12.38 4.58 20.77
C ALA A 77 -11.27 3.70 20.18
N GLU A 78 -10.25 3.34 20.98
CA GLU A 78 -9.22 2.40 20.53
C GLU A 78 -9.77 1.00 20.29
N LYS A 79 -10.67 0.53 21.16
CA LYS A 79 -11.31 -0.78 20.98
C LYS A 79 -12.13 -0.82 19.70
N ASP A 80 -12.94 0.22 19.45
CA ASP A 80 -13.73 0.35 18.23
C ASP A 80 -12.83 0.42 16.98
N THR A 81 -11.70 1.13 17.08
CA THR A 81 -10.69 1.21 16.02
C THR A 81 -10.07 -0.16 15.74
N PHE A 82 -9.73 -0.92 16.78
CA PHE A 82 -9.19 -2.27 16.61
C PHE A 82 -10.19 -3.22 15.95
N GLU A 83 -11.46 -3.13 16.33
CA GLU A 83 -12.52 -3.98 15.78
C GLU A 83 -12.73 -3.69 14.29
N GLN A 84 -12.73 -2.41 13.90
CA GLN A 84 -12.79 -1.99 12.50
C GLN A 84 -11.56 -2.47 11.71
N LEU A 85 -10.35 -2.29 12.25
CA LEU A 85 -9.11 -2.75 11.62
C LEU A 85 -9.08 -4.27 11.46
N SER A 86 -9.52 -5.02 12.47
CA SER A 86 -9.62 -6.48 12.42
C SER A 86 -10.59 -6.95 11.35
N HIS A 87 -11.73 -6.27 11.20
CA HIS A 87 -12.66 -6.54 10.11
C HIS A 87 -12.02 -6.28 8.74
N THR A 88 -11.28 -5.19 8.59
CA THR A 88 -10.57 -4.88 7.34
C THR A 88 -9.48 -5.90 7.04
N PHE A 89 -8.72 -6.39 8.02
CA PHE A 89 -7.77 -7.48 7.82
C PHE A 89 -8.45 -8.74 7.28
N ALA A 90 -9.62 -9.11 7.83
CA ALA A 90 -10.37 -10.26 7.34
C ALA A 90 -10.80 -10.09 5.88
N GLN A 91 -11.26 -8.89 5.49
CA GLN A 91 -11.64 -8.57 4.11
C GLN A 91 -10.45 -8.63 3.14
N LEU A 92 -9.28 -8.14 3.56
CA LEU A 92 -8.05 -8.17 2.76
C LEU A 92 -7.45 -9.58 2.66
N ALA A 93 -7.59 -10.40 3.70
CA ALA A 93 -7.11 -11.79 3.71
C ALA A 93 -7.94 -12.73 2.81
N GLU A 94 -9.17 -12.34 2.44
CA GLU A 94 -10.01 -13.08 1.49
C GLU A 94 -9.68 -12.80 0.03
N LEU A 95 -8.72 -11.92 -0.25
CA LEU A 95 -8.30 -11.61 -1.60
C LEU A 95 -7.51 -12.78 -2.22
N PRO A 96 -7.90 -13.25 -3.42
CA PRO A 96 -7.17 -14.31 -4.09
C PRO A 96 -5.76 -13.85 -4.45
N ASP A 97 -4.81 -14.79 -4.36
CA ASP A 97 -3.44 -14.66 -4.88
C ASP A 97 -2.54 -13.61 -4.20
N GLN A 98 -2.84 -13.25 -2.94
CA GLN A 98 -2.04 -12.28 -2.18
C GLN A 98 -1.21 -12.99 -1.10
N GLN A 99 0.10 -12.72 -1.05
CA GLN A 99 1.02 -13.28 -0.05
C GLN A 99 0.79 -12.73 1.39
N GLY A 100 -0.37 -12.09 1.66
CA GLY A 100 -0.73 -11.53 2.96
C GLY A 100 0.14 -10.36 3.43
N LEU A 101 1.20 -10.00 2.71
CA LEU A 101 2.12 -8.93 3.08
C LEU A 101 1.64 -7.59 2.51
N VAL A 102 1.38 -6.64 3.40
CA VAL A 102 1.20 -5.23 3.08
C VAL A 102 2.52 -4.50 3.22
N LEU A 103 2.88 -3.71 2.21
CA LEU A 103 4.00 -2.78 2.25
C LEU A 103 3.48 -1.35 2.08
N ILE A 104 3.79 -0.49 3.05
CA ILE A 104 3.61 0.96 2.99
C ILE A 104 5.00 1.55 2.84
N ARG A 105 5.25 2.33 1.78
CA ARG A 105 6.58 2.86 1.48
C ARG A 105 6.53 4.29 1.00
N TYR A 106 7.40 5.11 1.56
CA TYR A 106 7.69 6.44 1.06
C TYR A 106 8.50 6.37 -0.25
N ARG A 107 8.02 7.02 -1.31
CA ARG A 107 8.64 7.03 -2.65
C ARG A 107 9.71 8.10 -2.79
N GLY A 108 9.62 9.18 -2.02
CA GLY A 108 10.68 10.16 -1.92
C GLY A 108 10.80 11.12 -3.09
N LEU A 109 9.71 11.50 -3.77
CA LEU A 109 9.77 12.57 -4.76
C LEU A 109 10.16 13.90 -4.07
N PRO A 110 11.29 14.53 -4.43
CA PRO A 110 11.63 15.84 -3.91
C PRO A 110 10.70 16.89 -4.56
N MET A 111 9.72 17.41 -3.83
CA MET A 111 9.04 18.62 -4.29
C MET A 111 9.95 19.84 -4.08
N ALA A 112 10.12 20.61 -5.14
CA ALA A 112 10.86 21.86 -5.17
C ALA A 112 10.07 22.99 -4.47
N SER A 113 9.93 22.94 -3.15
CA SER A 113 9.65 24.12 -2.31
C SER A 113 9.57 23.72 -0.84
N GLY A 114 10.32 24.43 0.01
CA GLY A 114 10.47 24.13 1.43
C GLY A 114 9.17 24.08 2.22
N ASN A 115 9.19 23.23 3.25
CA ASN A 115 8.22 23.06 4.34
C ASN A 115 6.95 22.23 4.09
N ALA A 116 6.77 21.59 2.94
CA ALA A 116 5.75 20.54 2.81
C ALA A 116 6.29 19.22 3.38
N VAL A 117 5.63 18.70 4.43
CA VAL A 117 5.85 17.33 4.92
C VAL A 117 5.64 16.38 3.73
N ASN A 118 6.64 15.57 3.40
CA ASN A 118 6.59 14.75 2.19
C ASN A 118 5.71 13.52 2.42
N THR A 119 4.51 13.54 1.83
CA THR A 119 3.47 12.51 1.98
C THR A 119 3.37 11.58 0.77
N ASP A 120 4.43 11.51 -0.05
CA ASP A 120 4.47 10.64 -1.23
C ASP A 120 4.67 9.16 -0.86
N TYR A 121 3.60 8.52 -0.38
CA TYR A 121 3.57 7.09 -0.05
C TYR A 121 2.84 6.27 -1.11
N VAL A 122 3.26 5.02 -1.22
CA VAL A 122 2.54 3.96 -1.91
C VAL A 122 2.24 2.83 -0.93
N VAL A 123 1.04 2.26 -1.04
CA VAL A 123 0.61 1.09 -0.28
C VAL A 123 0.36 -0.05 -1.26
N SER A 124 0.96 -1.19 -1.02
CA SER A 124 0.83 -2.38 -1.86
C SER A 124 0.47 -3.62 -1.05
N LEU A 125 -0.44 -4.42 -1.59
CA LEU A 125 -0.75 -5.79 -1.18
C LEU A 125 -0.73 -6.63 -2.46
N GLY A 126 0.35 -7.38 -2.68
CA GLY A 126 0.71 -7.97 -3.99
C GLY A 126 0.48 -6.99 -5.15
N ASP A 127 -0.41 -7.32 -6.09
CA ASP A 127 -0.69 -6.49 -7.27
C ASP A 127 -1.64 -5.31 -6.98
N LEU A 128 -2.27 -5.28 -5.80
CA LEU A 128 -3.14 -4.19 -5.39
C LEU A 128 -2.30 -3.02 -4.89
N MET A 129 -2.32 -1.91 -5.62
CA MET A 129 -1.63 -0.67 -5.23
C MET A 129 -2.60 0.50 -5.02
N VAL A 130 -2.28 1.31 -4.02
CA VAL A 130 -2.97 2.56 -3.66
C VAL A 130 -1.95 3.65 -3.37
N ASP A 131 -2.16 4.82 -3.98
CA ASP A 131 -1.53 6.08 -3.61
C ASP A 131 -2.56 7.23 -3.78
N ALA A 132 -2.13 8.47 -3.50
CA ALA A 132 -2.99 9.64 -3.60
C ALA A 132 -3.62 9.83 -4.99
N SER A 133 -2.93 9.42 -6.06
CA SER A 133 -3.38 9.60 -7.45
C SER A 133 -4.54 8.67 -7.85
N VAL A 134 -4.72 7.55 -7.13
CA VAL A 134 -5.77 6.57 -7.44
C VAL A 134 -7.15 7.03 -6.94
N THR A 135 -7.19 7.76 -5.83
CA THR A 135 -8.44 8.12 -5.13
C THR A 135 -9.42 8.98 -5.96
N PRO A 136 -9.01 9.97 -6.79
CA PRO A 136 -9.95 10.73 -7.62
C PRO A 136 -10.64 9.85 -8.67
N GLY A 137 -9.90 8.88 -9.24
CA GLY A 137 -10.44 7.91 -10.18
C GLY A 137 -11.49 6.99 -9.53
N MET A 138 -11.23 6.55 -8.29
CA MET A 138 -12.17 5.76 -7.50
C MET A 138 -13.46 6.54 -7.21
N THR A 139 -13.36 7.79 -6.73
CA THR A 139 -14.55 8.63 -6.45
C THR A 139 -15.38 8.87 -7.72
N LYS A 140 -14.74 9.05 -8.88
CA LYS A 140 -15.44 9.19 -10.15
C LYS A 140 -16.22 7.93 -10.55
N ARG A 141 -15.67 6.73 -10.29
CA ARG A 141 -16.29 5.45 -10.66
C ARG A 141 -17.31 4.92 -9.65
N MET A 142 -17.02 5.04 -8.35
CA MET A 142 -17.86 4.54 -7.26
C MET A 142 -18.85 5.58 -6.71
N GLY A 143 -18.71 6.84 -7.14
CA GLY A 143 -19.56 7.95 -6.74
C GLY A 143 -19.17 8.59 -5.41
N ILE A 144 -19.95 9.61 -5.03
CA ILE A 144 -19.65 10.49 -3.89
C ILE A 144 -19.57 9.78 -2.53
N ARG A 145 -20.14 8.57 -2.41
CA ARG A 145 -20.04 7.75 -1.18
C ARG A 145 -18.59 7.44 -0.82
N MET A 146 -17.69 7.44 -1.79
CA MET A 146 -16.26 7.18 -1.61
C MET A 146 -15.40 8.45 -1.57
N SER A 147 -16.00 9.63 -1.43
CA SER A 147 -15.26 10.91 -1.37
C SER A 147 -14.36 11.02 -0.13
N HIS A 148 -14.69 10.32 0.95
CA HIS A 148 -13.94 10.33 2.20
C HIS A 148 -12.59 9.59 2.09
N LEU A 149 -12.43 8.69 1.11
CA LEU A 149 -11.22 7.86 0.98
C LEU A 149 -9.96 8.70 0.72
N ALA A 150 -10.07 9.76 -0.09
CA ALA A 150 -8.97 10.67 -0.36
C ALA A 150 -8.49 11.34 0.94
N GLY A 151 -9.40 11.87 1.75
CA GLY A 151 -9.07 12.49 3.03
C GLY A 151 -8.51 11.52 4.06
N ARG A 152 -9.02 10.27 4.09
CA ARG A 152 -8.48 9.21 4.97
C ARG A 152 -7.03 8.87 4.62
N LEU A 153 -6.74 8.70 3.33
CA LEU A 153 -5.41 8.35 2.84
C LEU A 153 -4.42 9.50 3.07
N ASP A 154 -4.83 10.74 2.76
CA ASP A 154 -4.02 11.93 2.99
C ASP A 154 -3.67 12.10 4.48
N LYS A 155 -4.66 11.97 5.37
CA LYS A 155 -4.42 12.02 6.83
C LYS A 155 -3.42 10.94 7.26
N ALA A 156 -3.58 9.71 6.78
CA ALA A 156 -2.68 8.62 7.14
C ALA A 156 -1.24 8.84 6.66
N PHE A 157 -1.06 9.34 5.44
CA PHE A 157 0.27 9.65 4.90
C PHE A 157 0.96 10.80 5.64
N ASN A 158 0.20 11.81 6.07
CA ASN A 158 0.71 12.87 6.94
C ASN A 158 1.22 12.28 8.26
N VAL A 159 0.44 11.42 8.92
CA VAL A 159 0.86 10.75 10.16
C VAL A 159 2.14 9.95 9.94
N PHE A 160 2.24 9.16 8.87
CA PHE A 160 3.46 8.39 8.60
C PHE A 160 4.67 9.28 8.40
N ALA A 161 4.52 10.40 7.69
CA ALA A 161 5.59 11.35 7.48
C ALA A 161 6.00 12.08 8.77
N GLU A 162 5.04 12.50 9.60
CA GLU A 162 5.28 13.10 10.92
C GLU A 162 6.04 12.15 11.84
N GLN A 163 5.72 10.86 11.77
CA GLN A 163 6.37 9.78 12.53
C GLN A 163 7.68 9.28 11.89
N GLY A 164 8.11 9.87 10.77
CA GLY A 164 9.35 9.51 10.07
C GLY A 164 9.37 8.09 9.50
N ILE A 165 8.20 7.49 9.24
CA ILE A 165 8.07 6.12 8.75
C ILE A 165 8.45 6.06 7.28
N GLN A 166 9.63 5.56 6.93
CA GLN A 166 10.03 5.42 5.53
C GLN A 166 9.43 4.18 4.86
N ALA A 167 9.32 3.08 5.62
CA ALA A 167 8.73 1.84 5.15
C ALA A 167 8.14 1.09 6.35
N LEU A 168 6.98 0.48 6.13
CA LEU A 168 6.30 -0.38 7.09
C LEU A 168 5.82 -1.62 6.36
N SER A 169 6.19 -2.78 6.89
CA SER A 169 5.79 -4.09 6.38
C SER A 169 4.92 -4.76 7.43
N ILE A 170 3.74 -5.24 7.00
CA ILE A 170 2.72 -5.82 7.87
C ILE A 170 2.27 -7.13 7.25
N ASP A 171 2.52 -8.22 7.97
CA ASP A 171 1.86 -9.48 7.67
C ASP A 171 0.41 -9.39 8.15
N LEU A 172 -0.55 -9.50 7.23
CA LEU A 172 -1.97 -9.54 7.57
C LEU A 172 -2.20 -10.71 8.55
N PRO A 173 -2.77 -10.45 9.74
CA PRO A 173 -3.02 -11.52 10.68
C PRO A 173 -4.00 -12.51 10.06
N GLY A 174 -3.76 -13.81 10.24
CA GLY A 174 -4.72 -14.82 9.85
C GLY A 174 -6.01 -14.74 10.67
N LYS A 175 -6.94 -15.65 10.39
CA LYS A 175 -8.27 -15.68 11.03
C LYS A 175 -8.26 -16.21 12.47
N THR A 176 -7.09 -16.51 13.03
CA THR A 176 -7.01 -17.06 14.38
C THR A 176 -6.96 -15.96 15.44
N ASP A 177 -7.61 -16.19 16.57
CA ASP A 177 -7.57 -15.25 17.70
C ASP A 177 -6.15 -14.98 18.19
N ILE A 178 -5.24 -15.95 18.06
CA ILE A 178 -3.84 -15.80 18.47
C ILE A 178 -3.12 -14.75 17.62
N GLU A 179 -3.30 -14.81 16.29
CA GLU A 179 -2.66 -13.88 15.36
C GLU A 179 -3.24 -12.47 15.51
N LEU A 180 -4.56 -12.34 15.67
CA LEU A 180 -5.22 -11.06 15.91
C LEU A 180 -4.79 -10.44 17.25
N ASN A 181 -4.74 -11.22 18.33
CA ASN A 181 -4.26 -10.73 19.62
C ASN A 181 -2.79 -10.30 19.57
N ARG A 182 -1.95 -11.02 18.82
CA ARG A 182 -0.56 -10.63 18.59
C ARG A 182 -0.48 -9.31 17.83
N MET A 183 -1.29 -9.13 16.78
CA MET A 183 -1.36 -7.86 16.04
C MET A 183 -1.81 -6.72 16.95
N HIS A 184 -2.85 -6.92 17.77
CA HIS A 184 -3.31 -5.93 18.74
C HIS A 184 -2.20 -5.52 19.71
N LEU A 185 -1.43 -6.49 20.21
CA LEU A 185 -0.30 -6.22 21.09
C LEU A 185 0.78 -5.41 20.38
N CYS A 186 1.15 -5.76 19.14
CA CYS A 186 2.12 -5.01 18.35
C CYS A 186 1.69 -3.55 18.16
N LEU A 187 0.43 -3.32 17.79
CA LEU A 187 -0.12 -1.97 17.60
C LEU A 187 -0.10 -1.15 18.89
N ASN A 188 -0.44 -1.76 20.02
CA ASN A 188 -0.37 -1.13 21.34
C ASN A 188 1.05 -0.83 21.82
N ILE A 189 2.04 -1.61 21.37
CA ILE A 189 3.45 -1.33 21.65
C ILE A 189 3.86 -0.13 20.81
N ILE A 190 3.64 -0.17 19.50
CA ILE A 190 4.02 0.88 18.56
C ILE A 190 3.44 2.23 18.95
N SER A 191 2.16 2.27 19.35
CA SER A 191 1.50 3.52 19.75
C SER A 191 2.18 4.24 20.92
N ARG A 192 2.98 3.54 21.73
CA ARG A 192 3.69 4.10 22.90
C ARG A 192 5.12 4.54 22.61
N TYR A 193 5.67 4.15 21.46
CA TYR A 193 7.03 4.50 21.03
C TYR A 193 7.05 5.54 19.91
N ALA A 194 5.90 5.82 19.30
CA ALA A 194 5.71 6.81 18.25
C ALA A 194 5.59 8.23 18.86
N HIS A 195 6.63 8.72 19.52
CA HIS A 195 6.71 10.06 20.12
C HIS A 195 8.09 10.70 19.97
#